data_AF-A0A931QVK3-F1
#
_entry.id   AF-A0A931QVK3-F1
#
_cell.length_a   1.000
_cell.length_b   1.000
_cell.length_c   1.000
_cell.angle_alpha   90.00
_cell.angle_beta   90.00
_cell.angle_gamma   90.00
#
_symmetry.space_group_name_H-M   'P 1'
#
loop_
_entity.id
_entity.type
_entity.pdbx_description
1 polymer ?
#
loop_
_entity_poly.entity_id
_entity_poly.type
_entity_poly.pdbx_seq_one_letter_code
_entity_poly.pdbx_strand_id
1 'polypeptide(L)'
;MIHFTKHAQNKFKVLARHRVFISEAQVRHAVESPELIDHSRSPLLIAQSQIDTEHVLRVVYKQEGDTMKIITFYPGRAKEYGNTR
;
A
#
# COMPACT_ATOMS: atom_id res chain seq x y z
N MET A 1 -12.67 -6.47 -6.97
CA MET A 1 -13.08 -5.05 -6.84
C MET A 1 -12.24 -4.36 -5.78
N ILE A 2 -11.75 -3.14 -6.01
CA ILE A 2 -10.98 -2.38 -5.00
C ILE A 2 -11.84 -1.26 -4.44
N HIS A 3 -11.91 -1.19 -3.11
CA HIS A 3 -12.67 -0.16 -2.40
C HIS A 3 -11.77 0.59 -1.42
N PHE A 4 -11.71 1.91 -1.56
CA PHE A 4 -10.98 2.79 -0.65
C PHE A 4 -11.86 3.22 0.51
N THR A 5 -11.45 2.90 1.74
CA THR A 5 -12.13 3.44 2.92
C THR A 5 -11.94 4.96 3.01
N LYS A 6 -12.80 5.63 3.80
CA LYS A 6 -12.65 7.07 4.11
C LYS A 6 -11.25 7.40 4.66
N HIS A 7 -10.66 6.49 5.44
CA HIS A 7 -9.30 6.67 5.97
C HIS A 7 -8.26 6.66 4.85
N ALA A 8 -8.31 5.67 3.95
CA ALA A 8 -7.43 5.62 2.77
C ALA A 8 -7.59 6.84 1.85
N GLN A 9 -8.84 7.27 1.59
CA GLN A 9 -9.11 8.48 0.80
C GLN A 9 -8.48 9.74 1.41
N ASN A 10 -8.57 9.89 2.74
CA ASN A 10 -7.94 11.01 3.44
C ASN A 10 -6.41 10.94 3.40
N LYS A 11 -5.83 9.73 3.33
CA LYS A 11 -4.38 9.53 3.36
C LYS A 11 -3.68 10.19 2.17
N PHE A 12 -4.31 10.23 0.99
CA PHE A 12 -3.81 10.98 -0.17
C PHE A 12 -3.54 12.45 0.17
N LYS A 13 -4.51 13.12 0.80
CA LYS A 13 -4.38 14.54 1.20
C LYS A 13 -3.33 14.75 2.28
N VAL A 14 -3.17 13.78 3.19
CA VAL A 14 -2.15 13.84 4.25
C VAL A 14 -0.75 13.74 3.64
N LEU A 15 -0.52 12.74 2.78
CA LEU A 15 0.79 12.56 2.13
C LEU A 15 1.15 13.75 1.24
N ALA A 16 0.19 14.28 0.47
CA ALA A 16 0.41 15.44 -0.39
C ALA A 16 0.88 16.68 0.39
N ARG A 17 0.36 16.91 1.61
CA ARG A 17 0.83 18.00 2.50
C ARG A 17 2.30 17.84 2.91
N HIS A 18 2.81 16.61 2.94
CA HIS A 18 4.21 16.29 3.20
C HIS A 18 5.03 16.13 1.91
N ARG A 19 4.52 16.60 0.76
CA ARG A 19 5.16 16.50 -0.56
C ARG A 19 5.41 15.06 -1.03
N VAL A 20 4.64 14.10 -0.52
CA VAL A 20 4.62 12.72 -1.00
C VAL A 20 3.36 12.54 -1.85
N PHE A 21 3.55 12.34 -3.15
CA PHE A 21 2.46 12.20 -4.10
C PHE A 21 2.29 10.73 -4.48
N ILE A 22 1.23 10.10 -3.97
CA ILE A 22 0.82 8.75 -4.34
C ILE A 22 -0.51 8.87 -5.07
N SER A 23 -0.61 8.27 -6.26
CA SER A 23 -1.84 8.21 -7.03
C SER A 23 -2.69 7.01 -6.63
N GLU A 24 -4.00 7.06 -6.90
CA GLU A 24 -4.88 5.91 -6.74
C GLU A 24 -4.42 4.71 -7.58
N ALA A 25 -3.92 4.96 -8.79
CA ALA A 25 -3.37 3.95 -9.68
C ALA A 25 -2.18 3.20 -9.05
N GLN A 26 -1.26 3.90 -8.37
CA GLN A 26 -0.16 3.26 -7.65
C GLN A 26 -0.66 2.37 -6.50
N VAL A 27 -1.68 2.81 -5.75
CA VAL A 27 -2.25 1.98 -4.68
C VAL A 27 -2.96 0.75 -5.23
N ARG A 28 -3.67 0.87 -6.37
CA ARG A 28 -4.30 -0.25 -7.06
C ARG A 28 -3.27 -1.25 -7.57
N HIS A 29 -2.26 -0.76 -8.29
CA HIS A 29 -1.15 -1.59 -8.77
C HIS A 29 -0.48 -2.35 -7.62
N ALA A 30 -0.24 -1.70 -6.49
CA ALA A 30 0.40 -2.31 -5.33
C ALA A 30 -0.37 -3.52 -4.78
N VAL A 31 -1.70 -3.54 -4.85
CA VAL A 31 -2.51 -4.66 -4.36
C VAL A 31 -2.84 -5.68 -5.45
N GLU A 32 -2.88 -5.28 -6.72
CA GLU A 32 -3.17 -6.15 -7.86
C GLU A 32 -1.92 -6.92 -8.32
N SER A 33 -0.74 -6.30 -8.24
CA SER A 33 0.54 -6.89 -8.63
C SER A 33 1.64 -6.56 -7.59
N PRO A 34 1.51 -7.03 -6.34
CA PRO A 34 2.51 -6.80 -5.30
C PRO A 34 3.82 -7.52 -5.59
N GLU A 35 4.93 -6.89 -5.24
CA GLU A 35 6.24 -7.55 -5.18
C GLU A 35 6.36 -8.47 -3.97
N LEU A 36 5.70 -8.09 -2.88
CA LEU A 36 5.66 -8.83 -1.62
C LEU A 36 4.29 -8.64 -0.95
N ILE A 37 3.79 -9.71 -0.35
CA ILE A 37 2.65 -9.66 0.58
C ILE A 37 3.15 -10.04 1.96
N ASP A 38 3.00 -9.14 2.92
CA ASP A 38 3.32 -9.35 4.32
C ASP A 38 2.04 -9.74 5.09
N HIS A 39 2.09 -10.93 5.70
CA HIS A 39 1.00 -11.58 6.44
C HIS A 39 1.11 -11.45 7.96
N SER A 40 2.10 -10.70 8.47
CA SER A 40 2.39 -10.58 9.92
C SER A 40 1.25 -9.96 10.74
N ARG A 41 0.27 -9.30 10.09
CA ARG A 41 -0.86 -8.62 10.72
C ARG A 41 -2.22 -9.23 10.39
N SER A 42 -2.27 -10.56 10.19
CA SER A 42 -3.52 -11.29 9.95
C SER A 42 -4.63 -10.87 10.93
N PRO A 43 -5.87 -10.60 10.46
CA PRO A 43 -6.39 -10.88 9.11
C PRO A 43 -6.10 -9.78 8.06
N LEU A 44 -5.28 -8.78 8.39
CA LEU A 44 -4.87 -7.75 7.43
C LEU A 44 -3.66 -8.22 6.61
N LEU A 45 -3.66 -7.81 5.35
CA LEU A 45 -2.57 -8.05 4.41
C LEU A 45 -1.88 -6.72 4.12
N ILE A 46 -0.56 -6.78 3.91
CA ILE A 46 0.22 -5.62 3.50
C ILE A 46 0.88 -5.91 2.16
N ALA A 47 0.34 -5.32 1.10
CA ALA A 47 0.91 -5.36 -0.24
C ALA A 47 2.05 -4.34 -0.34
N GLN A 48 3.15 -4.73 -0.98
CA GLN A 48 4.30 -3.86 -1.20
C GLN A 48 4.62 -3.76 -2.69
N SER A 49 4.94 -2.56 -3.14
CA SER A 49 5.44 -2.29 -4.50
C SER A 49 6.53 -1.21 -4.44
N GLN A 50 7.50 -1.27 -5.34
CA GLN A 50 8.55 -0.28 -5.40
C GLN A 50 8.04 1.08 -5.90
N ILE A 51 8.53 2.18 -5.31
CA ILE A 51 8.33 3.55 -5.79
C ILE A 51 9.58 4.01 -6.54
N ASP A 52 10.74 3.83 -5.92
CA ASP A 52 12.05 4.15 -6.45
C ASP A 52 13.12 3.21 -5.83
N THR A 53 14.40 3.49 -6.06
CA THR A 53 15.52 2.65 -5.59
C THR A 53 15.59 2.52 -4.06
N GLU A 54 15.08 3.50 -3.31
CA GLU A 54 15.17 3.56 -1.85
C GLU A 54 13.82 3.39 -1.14
N HIS A 55 12.71 3.57 -1.85
CA HIS A 55 11.36 3.63 -1.26
C HIS A 55 10.41 2.59 -1.86
N VAL A 56 9.54 2.09 -0.98
CA VAL A 56 8.43 1.20 -1.32
C VAL A 56 7.11 1.81 -0.88
N LEU A 57 6.04 1.54 -1.62
CA LEU A 57 4.67 1.79 -1.22
C LEU A 57 4.14 0.55 -0.51
N ARG A 58 3.70 0.71 0.74
CA ARG A 58 3.02 -0.34 1.50
C ARG A 58 1.54 -0.01 1.62
N VAL A 59 0.70 -0.96 1.25
CA VAL A 59 -0.77 -0.82 1.23
C VAL A 59 -1.36 -1.87 2.16
N VAL A 60 -2.03 -1.39 3.21
CA VAL A 60 -2.74 -2.24 4.17
C VAL A 60 -4.17 -2.42 3.69
N TYR A 61 -4.57 -3.67 3.48
CA TYR A 61 -5.89 -4.02 3.01
C TYR A 61 -6.43 -5.28 3.69
N LYS A 62 -7.73 -5.49 3.55
CA LYS A 62 -8.40 -6.73 3.92
C LYS A 62 -9.05 -7.33 2.69
N GLN A 63 -8.89 -8.63 2.51
CA GLN A 63 -9.60 -9.40 1.49
C GLN A 63 -10.95 -9.86 2.05
N GLU A 64 -12.05 -9.50 1.39
CA GLU A 64 -13.42 -9.92 1.71
C GLU A 64 -14.09 -10.45 0.43
N GLY A 65 -14.04 -11.77 0.23
CA GLY A 65 -14.44 -12.40 -1.03
C GLY A 65 -13.57 -11.87 -2.19
N ASP A 66 -14.21 -11.30 -3.20
CA ASP A 66 -13.54 -10.67 -4.36
C ASP A 66 -13.22 -9.18 -4.15
N THR A 67 -13.46 -8.65 -2.94
CA THR A 67 -13.24 -7.24 -2.62
C THR A 67 -11.96 -7.03 -1.82
N MET A 68 -11.06 -6.21 -2.35
CA MET A 68 -9.90 -5.67 -1.63
C MET A 68 -10.28 -4.33 -1.01
N LYS A 69 -10.45 -4.31 0.32
CA LYS A 69 -10.78 -3.10 1.07
C LYS A 69 -9.51 -2.42 1.55
N ILE A 70 -9.15 -1.30 0.92
CA ILE A 70 -7.95 -0.52 1.25
C ILE A 70 -8.20 0.28 2.53
N ILE A 71 -7.43 -0.03 3.57
CA ILE A 71 -7.55 0.60 4.89
C ILE A 71 -6.66 1.84 4.93
N THR A 72 -5.38 1.70 4.60
CA THR A 72 -4.40 2.80 4.57
C THR A 72 -3.20 2.43 3.71
N PHE A 73 -2.34 3.40 3.42
CA PHE A 73 -1.08 3.17 2.71
C PHE A 73 -0.04 4.21 3.11
N TYR A 74 1.24 3.87 2.95
CA TYR A 74 2.35 4.74 3.33
C TYR A 74 3.61 4.38 2.55
N PRO A 75 4.48 5.37 2.27
CA PRO A 75 5.84 5.07 1.82
C PRO A 75 6.66 4.51 2.99
N GLY A 76 7.55 3.58 2.70
CA GLY A 76 8.54 3.04 3.63
C GLY A 76 9.90 2.95 2.95
N ARG A 77 10.97 2.76 3.72
CA ARG A 77 12.30 2.54 3.13
C ARG A 77 12.43 1.09 2.69
N ALA A 78 12.90 0.86 1.47
CA ALA A 78 13.11 -0.47 0.92
C ALA A 78 14.00 -1.33 1.83
N LYS A 79 15.07 -0.76 2.42
CA LYS A 79 15.96 -1.48 3.35
C LYS A 79 15.30 -1.99 4.63
N GLU A 80 14.18 -1.39 5.05
CA GLU A 80 13.46 -1.76 6.29
C GLU A 80 12.46 -2.91 6.04
N TYR A 81 12.11 -3.16 4.78
CA TYR A 81 11.08 -4.12 4.39
C TYR A 81 11.50 -5.08 3.27
N GLY A 82 12.70 -4.90 2.73
CA GLY A 82 13.24 -5.71 1.66
C GLY A 82 13.72 -7.05 2.19
N ASN A 83 13.23 -8.13 1.60
CA ASN A 83 14.11 -9.22 1.26
C ASN A 83 15.00 -8.71 0.12
N THR A 84 16.28 -8.43 0.41
CA THR A 84 17.34 -8.37 -0.60
C THR A 84 17.14 -9.55 -1.56
N ARG A 85 16.92 -9.25 -2.85
CA ARG A 85 17.24 -10.21 -3.90
C ARG A 85 18.76 -10.26 -4.06
#